data_AF-U2ELV7-F1
#
_entry.id   AF-U2ELV7-F1
#
_cell.length_a   1.000
_cell.length_b   1.000
_cell.length_c   1.000
_cell.angle_alpha   90.00
_cell.angle_beta   90.00
_cell.angle_gamma   90.00
#
_symmetry.space_group_name_H-M   'P 1'
#
loop_
_entity.id
_entity.type
_entity.pdbx_description
1 polymer ?
#
loop_
_entity_poly.entity_id
_entity_poly.type
_entity_poly.pdbx_seq_one_letter_code
_entity_poly.pdbx_strand_id
1 'polypeptide(L)' 'MNSILNRKSIRKYKDIKISDEIIEQLLRAAMAAPSAGNE' A
#
# COMPACT_ATOMS: atom_id res chain seq x y z
N MET A 1 0.55 12.34 7.84
CA MET A 1 -0.84 12.62 8.27
C MET A 1 -1.80 12.85 7.10
N ASN A 2 -1.44 13.69 6.11
CA ASN A 2 -2.30 13.99 4.95
C ASN A 2 -2.81 12.76 4.19
N SER A 3 -1.99 11.71 4.03
CA SER A 3 -2.39 10.48 3.34
C SER A 3 -3.51 9.73 4.07
N ILE A 4 -3.52 9.72 5.41
CA ILE A 4 -4.57 9.06 6.20
C ILE A 4 -5.90 9.80 6.02
N LEU A 5 -5.88 11.13 6.11
CA LEU A 5 -7.08 11.97 6.03
C LEU A 5 -7.72 11.98 4.63
N ASN A 6 -6.92 11.81 3.59
CA ASN A 6 -7.38 11.88 2.20
C ASN A 6 -7.55 10.51 1.52
N ARG A 7 -7.16 9.39 2.17
CA ARG A 7 -7.27 8.05 1.58
C ARG A 7 -8.75 7.70 1.33
N LYS A 8 -9.06 7.35 0.08
CA LYS A 8 -10.39 6.88 -0.36
C LYS A 8 -10.28 5.49 -0.96
N SER A 9 -11.37 4.73 -0.91
CA SER A 9 -11.46 3.45 -1.60
C SER A 9 -11.80 3.70 -3.07
N ILE A 10 -10.85 3.46 -3.96
CA ILE A 10 -11.03 3.59 -5.41
C ILE A 10 -11.68 2.31 -5.94
N ARG A 11 -12.65 2.43 -6.86
CA ARG A 11 -13.42 1.28 -7.41
C ARG A 11 -13.30 1.12 -8.93
N LYS A 12 -12.51 1.98 -9.59
CA LYS A 12 -12.23 1.92 -11.03
C LYS A 12 -10.79 2.36 -11.26
N TYR A 13 -10.05 1.58 -12.03
CA TYR A 13 -8.62 1.79 -12.29
C TYR A 13 -8.36 1.95 -13.78
N LYS A 14 -7.21 2.53 -14.12
CA LYS A 14 -6.71 2.55 -15.50
C LYS A 14 -6.00 1.23 -15.78
N ASP A 15 -6.03 0.78 -17.03
CA ASP A 15 -5.26 -0.39 -17.47
C ASP A 15 -3.82 0.00 -17.77
N ILE A 16 -3.06 0.30 -16.71
CA ILE A 16 -1.67 0.76 -16.78
C ILE A 16 -0.87 -0.05 -15.77
N LYS A 17 0.29 -0.56 -16.19
CA LYS A 17 1.22 -1.23 -15.28
C LYS A 17 1.82 -0.24 -14.29
N ILE A 18 1.90 -0.67 -13.03
CA ILE A 18 2.61 0.05 -11.97
C ILE A 18 4.09 -0.34 -12.03
N SER A 19 5.01 0.57 -11.74
CA SER A 19 6.44 0.24 -11.70
C SER A 19 6.75 -0.71 -10.55
N ASP A 20 7.75 -1.56 -10.74
CA ASP A 20 8.17 -2.54 -9.73
C ASP A 20 8.61 -1.88 -8.42
N GLU A 21 9.20 -0.68 -8.49
CA GLU A 21 9.62 0.10 -7.32
C GLU A 21 8.44 0.48 -6.42
N ILE A 22 7.30 0.88 -7.01
CA ILE A 22 6.10 1.21 -6.26
C ILE A 22 5.53 -0.05 -5.63
N ILE A 23 5.54 -1.18 -6.35
CA ILE A 23 5.07 -2.47 -5.83
C ILE A 23 5.93 -2.89 -4.63
N GLU A 24 7.25 -2.81 -4.74
CA GLU A 24 8.17 -3.16 -3.66
C GLU A 24 7.96 -2.28 -2.41
N GLN A 25 7.79 -0.98 -2.59
CA GLN A 25 7.50 -0.06 -1.48
C GLN A 25 6.20 -0.42 -0.75
N LEU A 26 5.14 -0.78 -1.48
CA LEU A 26 3.88 -1.21 -0.88
C LEU A 26 4.05 -2.52 -0.10
N LEU A 27 4.80 -3.48 -0.63
CA LEU A 27 5.07 -4.75 0.04
C LEU A 27 5.87 -4.54 1.33
N ARG A 28 6.92 -3.71 1.29
CA ARG A 28 7.71 -3.37 2.49
C ARG A 28 6.86 -2.70 3.57
N ALA A 29 5.96 -1.79 3.17
CA ALA A 29 5.02 -1.17 4.11
C ALA A 29 4.05 -2.19 4.73
N ALA A 30 3.59 -3.17 3.95
CA ALA A 30 2.70 -4.23 4.44
C ALA A 30 3.41 -5.16 5.44
N MET A 31 4.66 -5.55 5.17
CA MET A 31 5.46 -6.41 6.05
C MET A 31 5.81 -5.74 7.39
N ALA A 32 5.82 -4.41 7.45
CA ALA A 32 6.07 -3.66 8.69
C ALA A 32 4.82 -3.55 9.60
N ALA A 33 3.71 -4.19 9.24
CA ALA A 33 2.53 -4.24 10.09
C ALA A 33 2.82 -5.02 11.39
N PRO A 34 2.28 -4.59 12.54
CA PRO A 34 2.41 -5.37 13.77
C PRO A 34 1.62 -6.68 13.64
N SER A 35 2.19 -7.77 14.13
CA SER A 35 1.53 -9.06 14.25
C SER A 35 1.58 -9.58 15.69
N ALA A 36 0.63 -10.44 16.05
CA ALA A 36 0.63 -11.07 17.37
C ALA A 36 1.88 -11.95 17.50
N GLY A 37 2.68 -11.75 18.54
CA GLY A 37 3.91 -12.53 18.73
C GLY A 37 5.05 -12.21 17.74
N ASN A 38 4.88 -11.23 16.84
CA ASN A 38 5.83 -10.92 15.77
C ASN A 38 6.08 -12.12 14.83
N GLU A 39 5.03 -12.91 14.57
CA GLU A 39 4.96 -14.01 13.61
C GLU A 39 3.86 -13.80 12.57
#